data_AF-A0A2H3G2B5-F1
#
_entry.id   AF-A0A2H3G2B5-F1
#
_cell.length_a   1.000
_cell.length_b   1.000
_cell.length_c   1.000
_cell.angle_alpha   90.00
_cell.angle_beta   90.00
_cell.angle_gamma   90.00
#
_symmetry.space_group_name_H-M   'P 1'
#
loop_
_entity.id
_entity.type
_entity.pdbx_description
1 polymer ?
#
loop_
_entity_poly.entity_id
_entity_poly.type
_entity_poly.pdbx_seq_one_letter_code
_entity_poly.pdbx_strand_id
1 'polypeptide(L)'
;MYHVYQRAQMVVGWVGLKIPQTDLGIQLIQAFDNAMPETWQEPGDKEEHPENYSPHHEWAIPIIHLFDPQSDAAIGTADFLNRNFFHRRWILEEMAMARVPTFLIGDAIVSWKQLLRLNLAMEEFKDHESNVCPASTRPMIHEFPLGTIHALLDEFEKRKKMAKMESLNSTSVTGSVTSADSISHQDSNTRSIP
;
A
#
# COMPACT_ATOMS: atom_id res chain seq x y z
N MET A 1 -0.28 18.02 15.44
CA MET A 1 -0.03 18.01 13.98
C MET A 1 -0.57 16.76 13.29
N TYR A 2 -0.47 15.57 13.91
CA TYR A 2 -0.92 14.28 13.35
C TYR A 2 -2.37 14.20 12.80
N HIS A 3 -3.31 15.02 13.31
CA HIS A 3 -4.71 14.99 12.90
C HIS A 3 -4.95 15.34 11.42
N VAL A 4 -4.05 16.09 10.78
CA VAL A 4 -4.22 16.50 9.38
C VAL A 4 -4.09 15.29 8.47
N TYR A 5 -3.04 14.48 8.63
CA TYR A 5 -2.82 13.28 7.82
C TYR A 5 -3.91 12.22 8.05
N GLN A 6 -4.34 12.02 9.31
CA GLN A 6 -5.43 11.09 9.65
C GLN A 6 -6.77 11.43 8.99
N ARG A 7 -7.03 12.73 8.76
CA ARG A 7 -8.28 13.19 8.11
C ARG A 7 -8.12 13.39 6.61
N ALA A 8 -6.90 13.39 6.10
CA ALA A 8 -6.65 13.61 4.68
C ALA A 8 -7.10 12.38 3.87
N GLN A 9 -7.95 12.63 2.87
CA GLN A 9 -8.32 11.61 1.90
C GLN A 9 -7.10 11.13 1.10
N MET A 10 -6.21 12.05 0.75
CA MET A 10 -5.00 11.79 -0.01
C MET A 10 -3.87 12.68 0.52
N VAL A 11 -2.67 12.12 0.54
CA VAL A 11 -1.44 12.86 0.86
C VAL A 11 -0.44 12.58 -0.24
N VAL A 12 0.06 13.65 -0.84
CA VAL A 12 1.02 13.61 -1.94
C VAL A 12 2.39 13.97 -1.41
N GLY A 13 3.31 13.01 -1.39
CA GLY A 13 4.72 13.23 -1.10
C GLY A 13 5.44 13.69 -2.36
N TRP A 14 5.93 14.93 -2.40
CA TRP A 14 6.76 15.39 -3.52
C TRP A 14 8.19 14.86 -3.37
N VAL A 15 8.61 14.04 -4.34
CA VAL A 15 9.89 13.31 -4.32
C VAL A 15 10.98 14.02 -5.14
N GLY A 16 10.63 15.11 -5.83
CA GLY A 16 11.57 15.96 -6.57
C GLY A 16 11.28 16.05 -8.06
N LEU A 17 12.29 16.52 -8.80
CA LEU A 17 12.25 16.64 -10.26
C LEU A 17 12.72 15.35 -10.93
N LYS A 18 12.23 15.13 -12.15
CA LYS A 18 12.67 14.02 -12.99
C LYS A 18 14.12 14.15 -13.40
N ILE A 19 14.75 13.00 -13.57
CA ILE A 19 15.92 12.80 -14.43
C ILE A 19 15.46 12.21 -15.78
N PRO A 20 16.31 12.15 -16.83
CA PRO A 20 15.91 11.59 -18.13
C PRO A 20 15.32 10.17 -18.04
N GLN A 21 15.80 9.36 -17.09
CA GLN A 21 15.39 7.98 -16.87
C GLN A 21 14.08 7.82 -16.06
N THR A 22 13.58 8.88 -15.43
CA THR A 22 12.48 8.77 -14.46
C THR A 22 11.23 8.12 -15.05
N ASP A 23 10.85 8.47 -16.28
CA ASP A 23 9.63 7.93 -16.90
C ASP A 23 9.72 6.43 -17.17
N LEU A 24 10.90 5.95 -17.60
CA LEU A 24 11.16 4.52 -17.79
C LEU A 24 11.18 3.78 -16.46
N GLY A 25 11.75 4.38 -15.42
CA GLY A 25 11.72 3.83 -14.07
C GLY A 25 10.29 3.68 -13.53
N ILE A 26 9.42 4.66 -13.77
CA ILE A 26 8.01 4.59 -13.37
C ILE A 26 7.27 3.53 -14.17
N GLN A 27 7.53 3.39 -15.47
CA GLN A 27 6.96 2.32 -16.29
C GLN A 27 7.33 0.94 -15.77
N LEU A 28 8.57 0.74 -15.32
CA LEU A 28 9.00 -0.51 -14.70
C LEU A 28 8.22 -0.80 -13.40
N ILE A 29 8.05 0.21 -12.54
CA ILE A 29 7.25 0.08 -11.30
C ILE A 29 5.81 -0.32 -11.64
N GLN A 30 5.20 0.32 -12.64
CA GLN A 30 3.84 0.01 -13.09
C GLN A 30 3.73 -1.38 -13.73
N ALA A 31 4.76 -1.82 -14.46
CA ALA A 31 4.81 -3.15 -15.04
C ALA A 31 4.77 -4.24 -13.96
N PHE A 32 5.55 -4.07 -12.87
CA PHE A 32 5.49 -4.97 -11.70
C PHE A 32 4.11 -4.98 -11.04
N ASP A 33 3.51 -3.81 -10.80
CA ASP A 33 2.19 -3.71 -10.20
C ASP A 33 1.11 -4.41 -11.04
N ASN A 34 1.16 -4.24 -12.37
CA ASN A 34 0.18 -4.82 -13.29
C ASN A 34 0.36 -6.33 -13.50
N ALA A 35 1.60 -6.83 -13.43
CA ALA A 35 1.91 -8.23 -13.73
C ALA A 35 1.70 -9.17 -12.54
N MET A 36 1.99 -8.70 -11.32
CA MET A 36 1.87 -9.52 -10.12
C MET A 36 0.39 -9.93 -9.87
N PRO A 37 0.08 -11.12 -9.33
CA PRO A 37 -1.30 -11.48 -8.97
C PRO A 37 -1.87 -10.57 -7.88
N GLU A 38 -3.20 -10.40 -7.81
CA GLU A 38 -3.82 -9.59 -6.76
C GLU A 38 -3.71 -10.23 -5.38
N THR A 39 -3.81 -11.55 -5.31
CA THR A 39 -3.77 -12.38 -4.08
C THR A 39 -2.36 -12.83 -3.71
N TRP A 40 -1.33 -12.31 -4.37
CA TRP A 40 0.04 -12.78 -4.20
C TRP A 40 0.51 -12.62 -2.75
N GLN A 41 1.03 -13.72 -2.17
CA GLN A 41 1.40 -13.90 -0.76
C GLN A 41 0.22 -13.88 0.25
N GLU A 42 -1.03 -13.93 -0.19
CA GLU A 42 -2.14 -14.18 0.72
C GLU A 42 -2.10 -15.64 1.26
N PRO A 43 -2.64 -15.92 2.46
CA PRO A 43 -2.67 -17.27 3.00
C PRO A 43 -3.41 -18.24 2.05
N GLY A 44 -2.73 -19.29 1.60
CA GLY A 44 -3.28 -20.28 0.65
C GLY A 44 -2.91 -20.02 -0.82
N ASP A 45 -2.46 -18.81 -1.18
CA ASP A 45 -2.16 -18.44 -2.58
C ASP A 45 -1.04 -19.30 -3.17
N LYS A 46 -0.02 -19.66 -2.37
CA LYS A 46 1.10 -20.50 -2.81
C LYS A 46 0.68 -21.94 -3.10
N GLU A 47 -0.25 -22.47 -2.32
CA GLU A 47 -0.80 -23.81 -2.52
C GLU A 47 -1.69 -23.87 -3.76
N GLU A 48 -2.44 -22.80 -4.03
CA GLU A 48 -3.36 -22.69 -5.18
C GLU A 48 -2.63 -22.35 -6.48
N HIS A 49 -1.56 -21.55 -6.41
CA HIS A 49 -0.81 -21.03 -7.56
C HIS A 49 0.71 -21.23 -7.43
N PRO A 50 1.21 -22.47 -7.30
CA PRO A 50 2.64 -22.74 -7.13
C PRO A 50 3.51 -22.20 -8.29
N GLU A 51 2.96 -22.06 -9.49
CA GLU A 51 3.60 -21.49 -10.68
C GLU A 51 4.02 -20.02 -10.52
N ASN A 52 3.37 -19.29 -9.60
CA ASN A 52 3.68 -17.88 -9.34
C ASN A 52 4.83 -17.67 -8.35
N TYR A 53 5.39 -18.75 -7.81
CA TYR A 53 6.45 -18.73 -6.81
C TYR A 53 7.73 -19.36 -7.34
N SER A 54 8.82 -19.21 -6.57
CA SER A 54 10.10 -19.85 -6.88
C SER A 54 9.95 -21.36 -7.13
N PRO A 55 10.58 -21.90 -8.19
CA PRO A 55 11.49 -21.21 -9.11
C PRO A 55 10.83 -20.62 -10.37
N HIS A 56 9.51 -20.70 -10.53
CA HIS A 56 8.83 -20.46 -11.80
C HIS A 56 8.52 -18.99 -12.07
N HIS A 57 7.88 -18.30 -11.12
CA HIS A 57 7.48 -16.89 -11.21
C HIS A 57 6.78 -16.53 -12.54
N GLU A 58 5.76 -17.30 -12.94
CA GLU A 58 5.10 -17.13 -14.25
C GLU A 58 4.58 -15.70 -14.48
N TRP A 59 4.07 -15.05 -13.43
CA TRP A 59 3.63 -13.65 -13.47
C TRP A 59 4.72 -12.67 -13.94
N ALA A 60 6.00 -12.99 -13.74
CA ALA A 60 7.11 -12.10 -14.09
C ALA A 60 7.58 -12.27 -15.54
N ILE A 61 7.29 -13.39 -16.19
CA ILE A 61 7.67 -13.67 -17.60
C ILE A 61 7.42 -12.47 -18.55
N PRO A 62 6.23 -11.83 -18.57
CA PRO A 62 5.97 -10.76 -19.52
C PRO A 62 6.77 -9.48 -19.26
N ILE A 63 7.33 -9.29 -18.05
CA ILE A 63 7.96 -8.03 -17.64
C ILE A 63 9.44 -8.16 -17.30
N ILE A 64 9.95 -9.37 -17.11
CA ILE A 64 11.29 -9.57 -16.54
C ILE A 64 12.41 -9.03 -17.43
N HIS A 65 12.16 -8.95 -18.73
CA HIS A 65 13.07 -8.34 -19.71
C HIS A 65 13.27 -6.83 -19.49
N LEU A 66 12.35 -6.16 -18.77
CA LEU A 66 12.47 -4.75 -18.37
C LEU A 66 13.36 -4.57 -17.14
N PHE A 67 13.64 -5.65 -16.41
CA PHE A 67 14.43 -5.66 -15.19
C PHE A 67 15.90 -5.97 -15.46
N ASP A 68 16.49 -5.27 -16.43
CA ASP A 68 17.93 -5.30 -16.70
C ASP A 68 18.63 -4.21 -15.86
N PRO A 69 19.60 -4.56 -14.98
CA PRO A 69 20.32 -3.60 -14.14
C PRO A 69 21.01 -2.47 -14.91
N GLN A 70 21.35 -2.68 -16.18
CA GLN A 70 22.00 -1.67 -17.03
C GLN A 70 20.99 -0.83 -17.84
N SER A 71 19.70 -1.13 -17.73
CA SER A 71 18.67 -0.38 -18.45
C SER A 71 18.42 0.99 -17.80
N ASP A 72 18.01 1.94 -18.65
CA ASP A 72 17.53 3.25 -18.18
C ASP A 72 16.33 3.11 -17.21
N ALA A 73 15.50 2.08 -17.38
CA ALA A 73 14.39 1.81 -16.46
C ALA A 73 14.89 1.46 -15.06
N ALA A 74 15.87 0.57 -14.94
CA ALA A 74 16.49 0.19 -13.69
C ALA A 74 17.18 1.39 -13.00
N ILE A 75 17.86 2.25 -13.76
CA ILE A 75 18.46 3.50 -13.26
C ILE A 75 17.37 4.44 -12.73
N GLY A 76 16.27 4.62 -13.48
CA GLY A 76 15.15 5.47 -13.07
C GLY A 76 14.46 4.98 -11.81
N THR A 77 14.25 3.67 -11.67
CA THR A 77 13.68 3.06 -10.47
C THR A 77 14.63 3.22 -9.28
N ALA A 78 15.93 2.98 -9.47
CA ALA A 78 16.94 3.16 -8.44
C ALA A 78 16.99 4.62 -7.95
N ASP A 79 17.01 5.60 -8.86
CA ASP A 79 16.97 7.02 -8.51
C ASP A 79 15.72 7.37 -7.70
N PHE A 80 14.55 6.88 -8.11
CA PHE A 80 13.29 7.10 -7.39
C PHE A 80 13.36 6.56 -5.97
N LEU A 81 13.74 5.29 -5.79
CA LEU A 81 13.79 4.64 -4.47
C LEU A 81 14.86 5.24 -3.56
N ASN A 82 15.95 5.76 -4.14
CA ASN A 82 17.04 6.37 -3.40
C ASN A 82 16.84 7.86 -3.07
N ARG A 83 15.69 8.46 -3.41
CA ARG A 83 15.44 9.86 -3.04
C ARG A 83 15.45 10.03 -1.52
N ASN A 84 15.94 11.19 -1.06
CA ASN A 84 15.99 11.56 0.36
C ASN A 84 14.64 11.44 1.07
N PHE A 85 13.54 11.54 0.30
CA PHE A 85 12.18 11.32 0.80
C PHE A 85 12.04 9.96 1.50
N PHE A 86 12.51 8.88 0.86
CA PHE A 86 12.39 7.51 1.37
C PHE A 86 13.35 7.19 2.53
N HIS A 87 14.34 8.06 2.74
CA HIS A 87 15.30 7.93 3.84
C HIS A 87 14.84 8.64 5.13
N ARG A 88 13.77 9.44 5.06
CA ARG A 88 13.25 10.21 6.20
C ARG A 88 12.07 9.49 6.82
N ARG A 89 12.39 8.58 7.75
CA ARG A 89 11.43 7.75 8.48
C ARG A 89 10.17 8.50 8.94
N TRP A 90 10.34 9.67 9.57
CA TRP A 90 9.22 10.45 10.10
C TRP A 90 8.23 10.92 9.02
N ILE A 91 8.68 11.21 7.79
CA ILE A 91 7.80 11.62 6.69
C ILE A 91 6.92 10.45 6.27
N LEU A 92 7.52 9.27 6.14
CA LEU A 92 6.81 8.06 5.77
C LEU A 92 5.82 7.64 6.86
N GLU A 93 6.18 7.78 8.14
CA GLU A 93 5.26 7.56 9.26
C GLU A 93 4.08 8.54 9.24
N GLU A 94 4.29 9.80 8.86
CA GLU A 94 3.20 10.76 8.72
C GLU A 94 2.29 10.48 7.51
N MET A 95 2.88 10.20 6.36
CA MET A 95 2.12 9.80 5.16
C MET A 95 1.35 8.51 5.38
N ALA A 96 1.89 7.60 6.18
CA ALA A 96 1.23 6.37 6.56
C ALA A 96 -0.04 6.58 7.43
N MET A 97 -0.37 7.79 7.82
CA MET A 97 -1.67 8.06 8.44
C MET A 97 -2.76 8.42 7.44
N ALA A 98 -2.42 8.69 6.18
CA ALA A 98 -3.37 9.09 5.16
C ALA A 98 -4.17 7.90 4.62
N ARG A 99 -5.39 8.14 4.13
CA ARG A 99 -6.17 7.06 3.50
C ARG A 99 -5.56 6.58 2.18
N VAL A 100 -4.99 7.50 1.41
CA VAL A 100 -4.34 7.23 0.12
C VAL A 100 -3.01 7.99 0.05
N PRO A 101 -1.89 7.39 0.50
CA PRO A 101 -0.57 7.95 0.28
C PRO A 101 -0.16 7.76 -1.19
N THR A 102 0.44 8.80 -1.77
CA THR A 102 0.94 8.76 -3.15
C THR A 102 2.17 9.65 -3.31
N PHE A 103 2.99 9.37 -4.30
CA PHE A 103 4.29 10.00 -4.51
C PHE A 103 4.31 10.72 -5.86
N LEU A 104 4.65 12.02 -5.85
CA LEU A 104 4.74 12.85 -7.04
C LEU A 104 6.22 13.08 -7.39
N ILE A 105 6.62 12.70 -8.60
CA ILE A 105 7.95 12.99 -9.16
C ILE A 105 7.80 13.67 -10.52
N GLY A 106 8.24 14.93 -10.61
CA GLY A 106 7.87 15.80 -11.72
C GLY A 106 6.35 15.93 -11.86
N ASP A 107 5.81 15.38 -12.94
CA ASP A 107 4.37 15.33 -13.26
C ASP A 107 3.77 13.91 -13.12
N ALA A 108 4.56 12.93 -12.68
CA ALA A 108 4.15 11.53 -12.61
C ALA A 108 3.81 11.12 -11.17
N ILE A 109 2.77 10.31 -11.03
CA ILE A 109 2.28 9.82 -9.74
C ILE A 109 2.59 8.33 -9.63
N VAL A 110 3.23 7.94 -8.53
CA VAL A 110 3.43 6.55 -8.13
C VAL A 110 2.62 6.30 -6.87
N SER A 111 1.70 5.35 -6.93
CA SER A 111 0.87 4.99 -5.78
C SER A 111 1.65 4.16 -4.76
N TRP A 112 1.17 4.16 -3.53
CA TRP A 112 1.72 3.30 -2.48
C TRP A 112 1.63 1.80 -2.82
N LYS A 113 0.52 1.35 -3.44
CA LYS A 113 0.32 -0.05 -3.85
C LYS A 113 1.42 -0.51 -4.80
N GLN A 114 1.78 0.35 -5.75
CA GLN A 114 2.82 0.11 -6.73
C GLN A 114 4.20 -0.11 -6.08
N LEU A 115 4.56 0.72 -5.10
CA LEU A 115 5.84 0.55 -4.38
C LEU A 115 5.87 -0.69 -3.51
N LEU A 116 4.76 -1.03 -2.85
CA LEU A 116 4.70 -2.24 -2.05
C LEU A 116 4.90 -3.48 -2.93
N ARG A 117 4.23 -3.55 -4.08
CA ARG A 117 4.32 -4.69 -5.02
C ARG A 117 5.69 -4.79 -5.66
N LEU A 118 6.33 -3.66 -5.98
CA LEU A 118 7.72 -3.66 -6.38
C LEU A 118 8.64 -4.21 -5.27
N ASN A 119 8.52 -3.72 -4.03
CA ASN A 119 9.34 -4.16 -2.91
C ASN A 119 9.20 -5.68 -2.66
N LEU A 120 7.96 -6.15 -2.72
CA LEU A 120 7.57 -7.55 -2.61
C LEU A 120 8.23 -8.42 -3.70
N ALA A 121 8.20 -7.98 -4.96
CA ALA A 121 8.90 -8.64 -6.06
C ALA A 121 10.42 -8.68 -5.84
N MET A 122 10.99 -7.58 -5.35
CA MET A 122 12.43 -7.48 -5.09
C MET A 122 12.87 -8.45 -3.98
N GLU A 123 12.15 -8.52 -2.86
CA GLU A 123 12.46 -9.48 -1.79
C GLU A 123 12.34 -10.93 -2.27
N GLU A 124 11.34 -11.26 -3.09
CA GLU A 124 11.21 -12.60 -3.66
C GLU A 124 12.42 -12.98 -4.52
N PHE A 125 12.85 -12.11 -5.45
CA PHE A 125 14.00 -12.41 -6.31
C PHE A 125 15.35 -12.34 -5.61
N LYS A 126 15.42 -11.61 -4.49
CA LYS A 126 16.59 -11.55 -3.62
C LYS A 126 16.81 -12.88 -2.89
N ASP A 127 15.76 -13.40 -2.27
CA ASP A 127 15.87 -14.53 -1.34
C ASP A 127 15.61 -15.90 -2.00
N HIS A 128 14.97 -15.93 -3.19
CA HIS A 128 14.59 -17.17 -3.86
C HIS A 128 15.18 -17.32 -5.27
N GLU A 129 15.27 -18.58 -5.72
CA GLU A 129 15.67 -18.91 -7.09
C GLU A 129 14.59 -18.58 -8.10
N SER A 130 14.99 -18.22 -9.31
CA SER A 130 14.06 -17.87 -10.38
C SER A 130 14.61 -18.36 -11.72
N ASN A 131 13.75 -19.01 -12.49
CA ASN A 131 14.02 -19.42 -13.86
C ASN A 131 13.90 -18.26 -14.85
N VAL A 132 13.28 -17.15 -14.43
CA VAL A 132 12.98 -16.00 -15.30
C VAL A 132 13.80 -14.78 -14.93
N CYS A 133 14.07 -14.55 -13.64
CA CYS A 133 14.92 -13.45 -13.17
C CYS A 133 16.39 -13.87 -13.20
N PRO A 134 17.25 -13.23 -14.02
CA PRO A 134 18.65 -13.60 -14.11
C PRO A 134 19.37 -13.44 -12.77
N ALA A 135 20.22 -14.40 -12.38
CA ALA A 135 20.97 -14.31 -11.12
C ALA A 135 21.86 -13.05 -11.02
N SER A 136 22.23 -12.44 -12.15
CA SER A 136 23.00 -11.20 -12.23
C SER A 136 22.23 -9.96 -11.75
N THR A 137 20.90 -10.02 -11.59
CA THR A 137 20.09 -8.90 -11.06
C THR A 137 20.11 -8.83 -9.53
N ARG A 138 20.39 -9.94 -8.84
CA ARG A 138 20.39 -10.02 -7.37
C ARG A 138 21.29 -8.99 -6.68
N PRO A 139 22.54 -8.74 -7.11
CA PRO A 139 23.38 -7.71 -6.50
C PRO A 139 22.74 -6.32 -6.52
N MET A 140 22.05 -5.96 -7.60
CA MET A 140 21.33 -4.69 -7.72
C MET A 140 20.19 -4.58 -6.70
N ILE A 141 19.46 -5.69 -6.48
CA ILE A 141 18.36 -5.71 -5.52
C ILE A 141 18.84 -5.39 -4.10
N HIS A 142 20.05 -5.81 -3.74
CA HIS A 142 20.66 -5.49 -2.44
C HIS A 142 20.97 -4.00 -2.22
N GLU A 143 21.04 -3.20 -3.29
CA GLU A 143 21.28 -1.76 -3.21
C GLU A 143 19.99 -0.97 -2.93
N PHE A 144 18.82 -1.60 -3.06
CA PHE A 144 17.55 -0.96 -2.77
C PHE A 144 17.25 -0.95 -1.26
N PRO A 145 16.63 0.11 -0.72
CA PRO A 145 16.32 0.23 0.70
C PRO A 145 15.07 -0.61 1.10
N LEU A 146 15.03 -1.89 0.72
CA LEU A 146 13.86 -2.76 0.81
C LEU A 146 13.31 -2.89 2.23
N GLY A 147 14.19 -3.12 3.22
CA GLY A 147 13.78 -3.25 4.62
C GLY A 147 13.24 -1.95 5.23
N THR A 148 13.70 -0.79 4.75
CA THR A 148 13.19 0.50 5.23
C THR A 148 11.81 0.79 4.63
N ILE A 149 11.65 0.49 3.34
CA ILE A 149 10.37 0.62 2.64
C ILE A 149 9.35 -0.35 3.25
N HIS A 150 9.68 -1.63 3.40
CA HIS A 150 8.79 -2.65 3.98
C HIS A 150 8.35 -2.33 5.42
N ALA A 151 9.29 -2.01 6.33
CA ALA A 151 8.95 -1.76 7.74
C ALA A 151 8.07 -0.51 7.94
N LEU A 152 8.25 0.52 7.10
CA LEU A 152 7.42 1.72 7.14
C LEU A 152 6.04 1.49 6.50
N LEU A 153 5.95 0.56 5.56
CA LEU A 153 4.71 0.13 4.92
C LEU A 153 3.89 -0.87 5.76
N ASP A 154 4.53 -1.69 6.59
CA ASP A 154 3.82 -2.56 7.55
C ASP A 154 3.10 -1.76 8.63
N GLU A 155 3.72 -0.69 9.12
CA GLU A 155 3.10 0.21 10.10
C GLU A 155 1.88 0.93 9.51
N PHE A 156 1.89 1.22 8.20
CA PHE A 156 0.71 1.73 7.47
C PHE A 156 -0.47 0.75 7.53
N GLU A 157 -0.25 -0.48 7.08
CA GLU A 157 -1.31 -1.48 6.99
C GLU A 157 -1.82 -1.91 8.38
N LYS A 158 -0.92 -2.03 9.36
CA LYS A 158 -1.30 -2.28 10.76
C LYS A 158 -2.25 -1.20 11.29
N ARG A 159 -1.95 0.08 11.03
CA ARG A 159 -2.80 1.20 11.47
C ARG A 159 -4.14 1.24 10.75
N LYS A 160 -4.16 0.98 9.45
CA LYS A 160 -5.40 0.87 8.68
C LYS A 160 -6.31 -0.24 9.21
N LYS A 161 -5.75 -1.40 9.58
CA LYS A 161 -6.48 -2.49 10.23
C LYS A 161 -7.04 -2.08 11.59
N MET A 162 -6.26 -1.38 12.42
CA MET A 162 -6.72 -0.84 13.71
C MET A 162 -7.86 0.16 13.55
N ALA A 163 -7.74 1.13 12.65
CA ALA A 163 -8.79 2.13 12.39
C ALA A 163 -10.08 1.49 11.87
N LYS A 164 -9.99 0.45 11.02
CA LYS A 164 -11.14 -0.34 10.58
C LYS A 164 -11.82 -1.04 11.76
N MET A 165 -11.04 -1.64 12.67
CA MET A 165 -11.57 -2.33 13.84
C MET A 165 -12.23 -1.37 14.85
N GLU A 166 -11.65 -0.18 15.05
CA GLU A 166 -12.26 0.90 15.84
C GLU A 166 -13.59 1.37 15.26
N SER A 167 -13.69 1.51 13.93
CA SER A 167 -14.94 1.90 13.26
C SER A 167 -16.05 0.85 13.45
N LEU A 168 -15.71 -0.44 13.33
CA LEU A 168 -16.64 -1.55 13.54
C LEU A 168 -17.13 -1.59 15.01
N ASN A 169 -16.22 -1.38 15.96
CA ASN A 169 -16.55 -1.34 17.38
C ASN A 169 -17.43 -0.13 17.75
N SER A 170 -17.17 1.05 17.17
CA SER A 170 -17.99 2.24 17.38
C SER A 170 -19.42 2.10 16.83
N THR A 171 -19.59 1.34 15.75
CA THR A 171 -20.90 1.11 15.14
C THR A 171 -21.76 0.14 15.97
N SER A 172 -21.12 -0.82 16.66
CA SER A 172 -21.81 -1.79 17.54
C SER A 172 -22.32 -1.19 18.86
N VAL A 173 -21.79 -0.05 19.33
CA VAL A 173 -22.20 0.54 20.62
C VAL A 173 -23.45 1.43 20.49
N THR A 174 -23.85 1.81 19.28
CA THR A 174 -25.07 2.62 19.04
C THR A 174 -26.39 1.83 19.02
N GLY A 175 -26.36 0.50 19.20
CA GLY A 175 -27.53 -0.38 19.07
C GLY A 175 -28.30 -0.72 20.34
N SER A 176 -28.04 -0.07 21.49
CA SER A 176 -28.70 -0.47 22.76
C SER A 176 -28.89 0.69 23.75
N VAL A 177 -29.75 1.66 23.41
CA VAL A 177 -30.46 2.46 24.44
C VAL A 177 -31.85 2.88 23.91
N THR A 178 -32.82 1.96 23.89
CA THR A 178 -34.24 2.33 23.93
C THR A 178 -35.06 1.22 24.61
N SER A 179 -35.53 1.51 25.83
CA SER A 179 -36.63 0.92 26.63
C SER A 179 -36.19 0.96 28.10
N ALA A 180 -36.84 1.63 29.04
CA ALA A 180 -38.27 1.87 29.20
C ALA A 180 -38.50 3.13 30.05
N ASP A 181 -39.56 3.87 29.74
CA ASP A 181 -40.40 4.50 30.76
C ASP A 181 -41.82 4.63 30.21
N SER A 182 -42.64 3.65 30.58
CA SER A 182 -44.07 3.58 30.27
C SER A 182 -44.82 4.34 31.36
N ILE A 183 -45.17 5.61 31.14
CA ILE A 183 -46.18 6.30 31.94
C ILE A 183 -47.53 6.16 31.25
N SER A 184 -48.29 5.17 31.72
CA SER A 184 -49.72 5.05 31.48
C SER A 184 -50.47 6.02 32.39
N HIS A 185 -51.13 7.02 31.82
CA HIS A 185 -52.31 7.63 32.45
C HIS A 185 -53.35 7.92 31.37
N GLN A 186 -54.27 6.98 31.21
CA GLN A 186 -55.63 7.28 30.78
C GLN A 186 -56.31 8.03 31.92
N ASP A 187 -56.92 9.17 31.61
CA ASP A 187 -58.28 9.47 32.07
C ASP A 187 -58.84 10.64 31.27
N SER A 188 -59.60 10.29 30.24
CA SER A 188 -60.56 11.17 29.59
C SER A 188 -61.88 11.05 30.33
N ASN A 189 -62.34 12.12 30.97
CA ASN A 189 -63.76 12.24 31.31
C ASN A 189 -64.26 13.67 31.01
N THR A 190 -64.96 13.78 29.90
CA THR A 190 -65.76 14.91 29.44
C THR A 190 -66.99 15.13 30.32
N ARG A 191 -67.28 16.39 30.71
CA ARG A 191 -68.67 16.87 30.87
C ARG A 191 -68.78 18.42 30.87
N SER A 192 -69.30 18.93 29.75
CA SER A 192 -70.33 19.98 29.54
C SER A 192 -70.33 21.33 30.31
N ILE A 193 -70.01 22.41 29.58
CA ILE A 193 -70.77 23.67 29.25
C ILE A 193 -71.97 24.06 30.16
N PRO A 194 -72.29 25.36 30.43
CA PRO A 194 -71.80 26.62 29.83
C PRO A 194 -71.00 27.56 30.74
#